data_AF-A0A1V2LHS1-F1
#
_entry.id   AF-A0A1V2LHS1-F1
#
_cell.length_a   1.000
_cell.length_b   1.000
_cell.length_c   1.000
_cell.angle_alpha   90.00
_cell.angle_beta   90.00
_cell.angle_gamma   90.00
#
_symmetry.space_group_name_H-M   'P 1'
#
loop_
_entity.id
_entity.type
_entity.pdbx_description
1 polymer ?
#
loop_
_entity_poly.entity_id
_entity_poly.type
_entity_poly.pdbx_seq_one_letter_code
_entity_poly.pdbx_strand_id
1 'polypeptide(L)'
;MRYPISVPSKHFTPILASLANVKPSMSHIYKFKHVSRFRQKYESRVSILNQIIPEEFKLSDYFLLHTVMFYDDFNLIYKDQNLIKVEKQKVLSIGSDLLILRLFDYLIKQHSGSNNPIDVVSCVDPLRINTFSIRHEFINQFNRMLDSKDSLDKYQYWGKIDSIKIEKKTRHKSLLMLIGLIYFQHGLKKSTKFINEWCIKGRWSRVEKYNHKGLVEIYTDKKMNIF
;
A
#
# COMPACT_ATOMS: atom_id res chain seq x y z
N MET A 1 5.39 41.51 -25.83
CA MET A 1 4.39 41.12 -24.80
C MET A 1 4.46 39.61 -24.63
N ARG A 2 4.89 39.13 -23.45
CA ARG A 2 5.02 37.69 -23.15
C ARG A 2 3.73 37.21 -22.49
N TYR A 3 3.10 36.19 -23.06
CA TYR A 3 1.97 35.50 -22.44
C TYR A 3 2.42 34.85 -21.12
N PRO A 4 1.64 34.94 -20.02
CA PRO A 4 1.90 34.14 -18.86
C PRO A 4 1.53 32.69 -19.20
N ILE A 5 2.52 31.80 -19.16
CA ILE A 5 2.29 30.36 -19.16
C ILE A 5 1.69 30.03 -17.81
N SER A 6 0.36 29.94 -17.75
CA SER A 6 -0.33 29.31 -16.63
C SER A 6 -0.01 27.82 -16.68
N VAL A 7 1.00 27.40 -15.92
CA VAL A 7 1.18 25.98 -15.62
C VAL A 7 -0.02 25.57 -14.77
N PRO A 8 -0.92 24.69 -15.23
CA PRO A 8 -1.90 24.13 -14.34
C PRO A 8 -1.12 23.17 -13.44
N SER A 9 -0.80 23.61 -12.22
CA SER A 9 -0.40 22.68 -11.19
C SER A 9 -1.59 21.74 -10.99
N LYS A 10 -1.55 20.55 -11.61
CA LYS A 10 -2.38 19.40 -11.25
C LYS A 10 -1.96 18.93 -9.86
N HIS A 11 -2.10 19.80 -8.88
CA HIS A 11 -2.17 19.42 -7.49
C HIS A 11 -3.52 18.78 -7.34
N PHE A 12 -3.57 17.46 -7.56
CA PHE A 12 -4.67 16.64 -7.11
C PHE A 12 -4.85 16.98 -5.63
N THR A 13 -5.88 17.77 -5.34
CA THR A 13 -6.12 18.31 -4.01
C THR A 13 -6.92 17.22 -3.30
N PRO A 14 -6.31 16.50 -2.36
CA PRO A 14 -6.96 15.32 -1.80
C PRO A 14 -7.77 15.74 -0.58
N ILE A 15 -9.09 15.60 -0.63
CA ILE A 15 -9.91 15.91 0.53
C ILE A 15 -11.07 14.91 0.65
N LEU A 16 -10.88 13.93 1.55
CA LEU A 16 -11.91 13.17 2.27
C LEU A 16 -12.95 12.48 1.38
N ALA A 17 -12.48 11.59 0.51
CA ALA A 17 -13.38 10.69 -0.20
C ALA A 17 -13.70 9.47 0.67
N SER A 18 -14.98 9.18 0.86
CA SER A 18 -15.45 7.88 1.36
C SER A 18 -15.84 7.02 0.16
N LEU A 19 -15.72 5.71 0.25
CA LEU A 19 -16.24 4.84 -0.79
C LEU A 19 -17.77 4.93 -0.83
N ALA A 20 -18.33 4.98 -2.03
CA ALA A 20 -19.76 4.87 -2.20
C ALA A 20 -20.23 3.45 -1.84
N ASN A 21 -21.39 3.36 -1.19
CA ASN A 21 -22.13 2.11 -0.99
C ASN A 21 -22.73 1.57 -2.31
N VAL A 22 -22.01 1.67 -3.43
CA VAL A 22 -22.45 1.11 -4.71
C VAL A 22 -21.99 -0.34 -4.75
N LYS A 23 -22.94 -1.26 -4.93
CA LYS A 23 -22.68 -2.68 -5.09
C LYS A 23 -21.76 -2.88 -6.33
N PRO A 24 -20.53 -3.43 -6.19
CA PRO A 24 -19.73 -3.94 -7.33
C PRO A 24 -20.48 -4.99 -8.22
N SER A 25 -19.76 -5.63 -9.15
CA SER A 25 -20.33 -6.68 -10.01
C SER A 25 -20.85 -7.90 -9.23
N MET A 26 -21.92 -8.52 -9.75
CA MET A 26 -22.69 -9.57 -9.04
C MET A 26 -21.84 -10.75 -8.54
N SER A 27 -20.83 -11.24 -9.27
CA SER A 27 -20.22 -12.55 -8.96
C SER A 27 -19.37 -12.59 -7.68
N HIS A 28 -18.57 -11.56 -7.37
CA HIS A 28 -17.68 -11.56 -6.20
C HIS A 28 -18.35 -11.01 -4.94
N ILE A 29 -19.24 -10.04 -5.07
CA ILE A 29 -20.09 -9.62 -3.93
C ILE A 29 -21.02 -10.74 -3.55
N TYR A 30 -21.61 -11.42 -4.52
CA TYR A 30 -22.48 -12.54 -4.22
C TYR A 30 -21.71 -13.58 -3.43
N LYS A 31 -20.48 -13.91 -3.84
CA LYS A 31 -19.60 -14.78 -3.05
C LYS A 31 -19.30 -14.21 -1.66
N PHE A 32 -19.00 -12.91 -1.54
CA PHE A 32 -18.76 -12.29 -0.23
C PHE A 32 -19.99 -12.33 0.69
N LYS A 33 -21.18 -12.10 0.16
CA LYS A 33 -22.44 -12.10 0.94
C LYS A 33 -22.91 -13.52 1.27
N HIS A 34 -22.80 -14.45 0.33
CA HIS A 34 -23.48 -15.74 0.41
C HIS A 34 -22.53 -16.93 0.63
N VAL A 35 -21.22 -16.79 0.41
CA VAL A 35 -20.25 -17.87 0.63
C VAL A 35 -19.41 -17.55 1.87
N SER A 36 -19.80 -18.12 3.02
CA SER A 36 -19.18 -17.85 4.33
C SER A 36 -17.65 -18.01 4.31
N ARG A 37 -17.14 -19.12 3.78
CA ARG A 37 -15.70 -19.36 3.66
C ARG A 37 -14.98 -18.36 2.76
N PHE A 38 -15.67 -17.83 1.75
CA PHE A 38 -15.11 -16.79 0.90
C PHE A 38 -14.99 -15.50 1.72
N ARG A 39 -16.07 -15.08 2.39
CA ARG A 39 -16.10 -13.89 3.26
C ARG A 39 -15.03 -13.90 4.34
N GLN A 40 -14.98 -14.98 5.12
CA GLN A 40 -14.01 -15.17 6.20
C GLN A 40 -12.58 -14.88 5.70
N LYS A 41 -12.19 -15.47 4.56
CA LYS A 41 -10.84 -15.27 4.00
C LYS A 41 -10.49 -13.80 3.74
N TYR A 42 -11.43 -12.96 3.34
CA TYR A 42 -11.13 -11.55 3.09
C TYR A 42 -11.21 -10.70 4.35
N GLU A 43 -12.16 -10.97 5.24
CA GLU A 43 -12.23 -10.30 6.53
C GLU A 43 -10.96 -10.55 7.34
N SER A 44 -10.45 -11.79 7.37
CA SER A 44 -9.15 -12.12 7.96
C SER A 44 -8.00 -11.32 7.33
N ARG A 45 -7.99 -11.16 6.01
CA ARG A 45 -6.94 -10.40 5.31
C ARG A 45 -7.05 -8.89 5.55
N VAL A 46 -8.27 -8.37 5.68
CA VAL A 46 -8.51 -6.99 6.10
C VAL A 46 -7.99 -6.78 7.52
N SER A 47 -8.27 -7.72 8.43
CA SER A 47 -7.73 -7.70 9.80
C SER A 47 -6.20 -7.64 9.82
N ILE A 48 -5.52 -8.45 8.99
CA ILE A 48 -4.06 -8.37 8.83
C ILE A 48 -3.63 -6.95 8.43
N LEU A 49 -4.25 -6.36 7.40
CA LEU A 49 -3.91 -5.02 6.96
C LEU A 49 -4.16 -3.97 8.06
N ASN A 50 -5.25 -4.11 8.81
CA ASN A 50 -5.60 -3.21 9.90
C ASN A 50 -4.61 -3.30 11.08
N GLN A 51 -4.04 -4.47 11.33
CA GLN A 51 -3.02 -4.69 12.36
C GLN A 51 -1.65 -4.14 11.99
N ILE A 52 -1.30 -4.12 10.69
CA ILE A 52 0.03 -3.68 10.23
C ILE A 52 0.10 -2.17 9.97
N ILE A 53 -1.02 -1.54 9.60
CA ILE A 53 -1.07 -0.11 9.27
C ILE A 53 -1.13 0.71 10.58
N PRO A 54 -0.25 1.71 10.78
CA PRO A 54 -0.31 2.55 11.97
C PRO A 54 -1.64 3.33 12.04
N GLU A 55 -2.13 3.54 13.25
CA GLU A 55 -3.47 4.09 13.52
C GLU A 55 -3.77 5.39 12.79
N GLU A 56 -2.79 6.29 12.72
CA GLU A 56 -2.91 7.61 12.09
C GLU A 56 -3.14 7.56 10.57
N PHE A 57 -2.88 6.40 9.96
CA PHE A 57 -3.06 6.10 8.53
C PHE A 57 -4.15 5.07 8.27
N LYS A 58 -4.89 4.62 9.29
CA LYS A 58 -5.93 3.62 9.10
C LYS A 58 -6.94 4.07 8.04
N LEU A 59 -7.29 3.09 7.21
CA LEU A 59 -8.34 3.17 6.21
C LEU A 59 -9.58 2.50 6.77
N SER A 60 -10.75 2.79 6.21
CA SER A 60 -11.94 2.02 6.53
C SER A 60 -11.78 0.56 6.10
N ASP A 61 -12.44 -0.37 6.79
CA ASP A 61 -12.42 -1.79 6.42
C ASP A 61 -12.87 -2.00 4.97
N TYR A 62 -13.75 -1.15 4.45
CA TYR A 62 -14.19 -1.20 3.06
C TYR A 62 -13.06 -0.80 2.08
N PHE A 63 -12.24 0.20 2.39
CA PHE A 63 -11.02 0.50 1.62
C PHE A 63 -9.98 -0.62 1.69
N LEU A 64 -9.80 -1.20 2.88
CA LEU A 64 -8.91 -2.35 3.07
C LEU A 64 -9.42 -3.58 2.31
N LEU A 65 -10.74 -3.75 2.20
CA LEU A 65 -11.34 -4.81 1.41
C LEU A 65 -10.91 -4.72 -0.05
N HIS A 66 -10.98 -3.54 -0.67
CA HIS A 66 -10.48 -3.32 -2.04
C HIS A 66 -8.96 -3.53 -2.20
N THR A 67 -8.20 -3.46 -1.11
CA THR A 67 -6.77 -3.78 -1.09
C THR A 67 -6.50 -5.28 -1.12
N VAL A 68 -7.42 -6.11 -0.63
CA VAL A 68 -7.27 -7.58 -0.64
C VAL A 68 -8.08 -8.24 -1.75
N MET A 69 -9.18 -7.59 -2.13
CA MET A 69 -10.08 -7.93 -3.21
C MET A 69 -9.73 -7.10 -4.44
N PHE A 70 -8.71 -7.52 -5.19
CA PHE A 70 -8.34 -6.87 -6.47
C PHE A 70 -9.32 -7.20 -7.60
N TYR A 71 -10.63 -7.17 -7.35
CA TYR A 71 -11.67 -7.55 -8.31
C TYR A 71 -12.06 -6.37 -9.19
N ASP A 72 -12.81 -5.43 -8.63
CA ASP A 72 -13.51 -4.42 -9.40
C ASP A 72 -13.01 -3.00 -9.10
N ASP A 73 -13.31 -2.09 -10.02
CA ASP A 73 -13.25 -0.65 -9.77
C ASP A 73 -14.26 -0.28 -8.67
N PHE A 74 -14.07 0.88 -8.05
CA PHE A 74 -14.93 1.33 -6.96
C PHE A 74 -15.31 2.80 -7.13
N ASN A 75 -16.39 3.21 -6.49
CA ASN A 75 -16.85 4.59 -6.54
C ASN A 75 -16.44 5.32 -5.26
N LEU A 76 -15.97 6.55 -5.40
CA LEU A 76 -15.71 7.47 -4.30
C LEU A 76 -16.85 8.51 -4.23
N ILE A 77 -17.36 8.75 -3.02
CA ILE A 77 -18.19 9.90 -2.65
C ILE A 77 -17.24 10.97 -2.13
N TYR A 78 -17.15 12.06 -2.89
CA TYR A 78 -16.55 13.30 -2.40
C TYR A 78 -17.59 14.06 -1.57
N LYS A 79 -17.12 14.99 -0.72
CA LYS A 79 -17.98 15.83 0.15
C LYS A 79 -19.18 16.46 -0.57
N ASP A 80 -19.07 16.71 -1.87
CA ASP A 80 -20.10 17.32 -2.71
C ASP A 80 -21.05 16.30 -3.39
N GLN A 81 -21.20 15.11 -2.80
CA GLN A 81 -22.15 14.04 -3.20
C GLN A 81 -22.00 13.45 -4.62
N ASN A 82 -21.08 13.96 -5.44
CA ASN A 82 -20.81 13.38 -6.75
C ASN A 82 -20.05 12.06 -6.62
N LEU A 83 -20.63 11.02 -7.24
CA LEU A 83 -20.01 9.70 -7.36
C LEU A 83 -18.95 9.74 -8.44
N ILE A 84 -17.69 9.55 -8.06
CA ILE A 84 -16.59 9.42 -9.01
C ILE A 84 -16.22 7.94 -9.09
N LYS A 85 -16.37 7.37 -10.28
CA LYS A 85 -15.84 6.04 -10.56
C LYS A 85 -14.31 6.10 -10.59
N VAL A 86 -13.70 5.35 -9.70
CA VAL A 86 -12.25 5.24 -9.57
C VAL A 86 -11.81 3.88 -10.06
N GLU A 87 -11.06 3.91 -11.16
CA GLU A 87 -10.41 2.71 -11.66
C GLU A 87 -9.31 2.27 -10.71
N LYS A 88 -9.33 0.98 -10.36
CA LYS A 88 -8.32 0.37 -9.49
C LYS A 88 -6.90 0.57 -10.02
N GLN A 89 -6.74 0.52 -11.35
CA GLN A 89 -5.45 0.77 -12.00
C GLN A 89 -4.94 2.18 -11.77
N LYS A 90 -5.82 3.19 -11.75
CA LYS A 90 -5.46 4.58 -11.45
C LYS A 90 -4.95 4.72 -10.01
N VAL A 91 -5.60 4.05 -9.05
CA VAL A 91 -5.15 4.05 -7.65
C VAL A 91 -3.76 3.41 -7.51
N LEU A 92 -3.54 2.29 -8.20
CA LEU A 92 -2.23 1.63 -8.23
C LEU A 92 -1.16 2.51 -8.87
N SER A 93 -1.48 3.21 -9.97
CA SER A 93 -0.56 4.14 -10.62
C SER A 93 -0.19 5.27 -9.66
N ILE A 94 -1.17 5.94 -9.06
CA ILE A 94 -0.93 7.01 -8.08
C ILE A 94 -0.05 6.50 -6.93
N GLY A 95 -0.34 5.32 -6.39
CA GLY A 95 0.47 4.72 -5.35
C GLY A 95 1.91 4.42 -5.78
N SER A 96 2.10 3.95 -7.01
CA SER A 96 3.41 3.71 -7.61
C SER A 96 4.19 5.01 -7.82
N ASP A 97 3.55 6.00 -8.43
CA ASP A 97 4.16 7.29 -8.78
C ASP A 97 4.57 8.06 -7.53
N LEU A 98 3.69 8.08 -6.52
CA LEU A 98 4.01 8.64 -5.21
C LEU A 98 5.19 7.90 -4.57
N LEU A 99 5.17 6.56 -4.56
CA LEU A 99 6.27 5.80 -3.96
C LEU A 99 7.61 6.08 -4.66
N ILE A 100 7.63 6.07 -6.00
CA ILE A 100 8.83 6.36 -6.79
C ILE A 100 9.33 7.78 -6.50
N LEU A 101 8.45 8.78 -6.55
CA LEU A 101 8.80 10.17 -6.27
C LEU A 101 9.41 10.31 -4.87
N ARG A 102 8.81 9.66 -3.87
CA ARG A 102 9.30 9.70 -2.49
C ARG A 102 10.63 8.95 -2.31
N LEU A 103 10.85 7.85 -3.03
CA LEU A 103 12.14 7.15 -3.04
C LEU A 103 13.24 8.04 -3.63
N PHE A 104 12.98 8.71 -4.75
CA PHE A 104 13.93 9.69 -5.32
C PHE A 104 14.27 10.80 -4.30
N ASP A 105 13.26 11.47 -3.74
CA ASP A 105 13.48 12.54 -2.76
C ASP A 105 14.24 12.05 -1.52
N TYR A 106 13.92 10.84 -1.04
CA TYR A 106 14.61 10.24 0.10
C TYR A 106 16.09 9.99 -0.18
N LEU A 107 16.42 9.38 -1.33
CA LEU A 107 17.80 9.06 -1.69
C LEU A 107 18.63 10.32 -1.95
N ILE A 108 18.06 11.31 -2.65
CA ILE A 108 18.70 12.63 -2.87
C ILE A 108 19.07 13.27 -1.53
N LYS A 109 18.14 13.29 -0.57
CA LYS A 109 18.37 13.87 0.77
C LYS A 109 19.35 13.09 1.62
N GLN A 110 19.40 11.76 1.48
CA GLN A 110 20.36 10.94 2.21
C GLN A 110 21.81 11.22 1.75
N HIS A 111 22.00 11.65 0.51
CA HIS A 111 23.34 11.83 -0.07
C HIS A 111 23.63 13.30 -0.44
N SER A 112 22.88 14.26 0.10
CA SER A 112 23.16 15.69 -0.06
C SER A 112 24.44 16.16 0.64
N GLY A 113 25.17 15.25 1.30
CA GLY A 113 26.57 15.45 1.73
C GLY A 113 27.61 15.04 0.68
N SER A 114 27.19 14.45 -0.45
CA SER A 114 28.05 14.23 -1.62
C SER A 114 27.94 15.44 -2.54
N ASN A 115 29.07 15.97 -3.01
CA ASN A 115 29.13 17.23 -3.76
C ASN A 115 28.49 17.16 -5.17
N ASN A 116 27.88 16.03 -5.56
CA ASN A 116 27.28 15.85 -6.88
C ASN A 116 26.00 14.99 -6.85
N PRO A 117 24.83 15.55 -7.20
CA PRO A 117 23.55 14.82 -7.27
C PRO A 117 23.55 13.62 -8.23
N ILE A 118 24.43 13.59 -9.23
CA ILE A 118 24.52 12.49 -10.21
C ILE A 118 25.08 11.21 -9.56
N ASP A 119 26.01 11.36 -8.62
CA ASP A 119 26.63 10.22 -7.92
C ASP A 119 25.66 9.57 -6.92
N VAL A 120 24.64 10.31 -6.47
CA VAL A 120 23.58 9.81 -5.59
C VAL A 120 22.66 8.83 -6.30
N VAL A 121 22.28 9.16 -7.54
CA VAL A 121 21.34 8.35 -8.34
C VAL A 121 22.02 7.10 -8.89
N SER A 122 23.35 7.12 -9.05
CA SER A 122 24.12 5.99 -9.59
C SER A 122 24.31 4.84 -8.57
N CYS A 123 24.32 5.12 -7.26
CA CYS A 123 24.54 4.10 -6.23
C CYS A 123 23.27 3.27 -5.88
N VAL A 124 22.09 3.89 -5.92
CA VAL A 124 20.81 3.28 -5.51
C VAL A 124 19.71 3.67 -6.50
N ASP A 125 19.13 2.67 -7.15
CA ASP A 125 18.05 2.85 -8.14
C ASP A 125 16.66 2.74 -7.48
N PRO A 126 15.88 3.84 -7.41
CA PRO A 126 14.50 3.83 -6.90
C PRO A 126 13.59 2.80 -7.59
N LEU A 127 13.80 2.56 -8.88
CA LEU A 127 13.00 1.61 -9.66
C LEU A 127 13.27 0.18 -9.19
N ARG A 128 14.52 -0.15 -8.86
CA ARG A 128 14.87 -1.46 -8.28
C ARG A 128 14.31 -1.67 -6.88
N ILE A 129 14.27 -0.62 -6.06
CA ILE A 129 13.61 -0.66 -4.75
C ILE A 129 12.11 -0.91 -4.95
N ASN A 130 11.48 -0.28 -5.95
CA ASN A 130 10.07 -0.47 -6.29
C ASN A 130 9.83 -1.68 -7.23
N THR A 131 10.44 -2.83 -6.95
CA THR A 131 10.20 -4.08 -7.70
C THR A 131 9.19 -5.00 -7.01
N PHE A 132 8.59 -5.91 -7.79
CA PHE A 132 7.68 -6.94 -7.28
C PHE A 132 8.30 -7.77 -6.14
N SER A 133 9.58 -8.13 -6.26
CA SER A 133 10.31 -8.93 -5.27
C SER A 133 10.46 -8.21 -3.93
N ILE A 134 10.77 -6.91 -3.94
CA ILE A 134 10.91 -6.10 -2.73
C ILE A 134 9.55 -5.86 -2.07
N ARG A 135 8.54 -5.45 -2.84
CA ARG A 135 7.17 -5.23 -2.32
C ARG A 135 6.55 -6.50 -1.75
N HIS A 136 6.83 -7.65 -2.37
CA HIS A 136 6.38 -8.94 -1.85
C HIS A 136 7.02 -9.27 -0.50
N GLU A 137 8.33 -9.05 -0.36
CA GLU A 137 9.03 -9.29 0.91
C GLU A 137 8.55 -8.34 2.01
N PHE A 138 8.30 -7.08 1.65
CA PHE A 138 7.74 -6.09 2.55
C PHE A 138 6.40 -6.51 3.17
N ILE A 139 5.52 -7.19 2.42
CA ILE A 139 4.26 -7.73 2.97
C ILE A 139 4.47 -9.08 3.68
N ASN A 140 5.46 -9.86 3.28
CA ASN A 140 5.73 -11.17 3.88
C ASN A 140 6.22 -11.08 5.31
N GLN A 141 7.05 -10.10 5.65
CA GLN A 141 7.53 -9.95 7.03
C GLN A 141 6.37 -9.87 8.03
N PHE A 142 5.28 -9.18 7.68
CA PHE A 142 4.10 -9.09 8.53
C PHE A 142 3.33 -10.40 8.62
N ASN A 143 3.11 -11.08 7.48
CA ASN A 143 2.47 -12.40 7.50
C ASN A 143 3.27 -13.39 8.36
N ARG A 144 4.61 -13.40 8.29
CA ARG A 144 5.47 -14.27 9.12
C ARG A 144 5.36 -13.92 10.61
N MET A 145 5.43 -12.63 10.93
CA MET A 145 5.31 -12.16 12.31
C MET A 145 3.96 -12.50 12.96
N LEU A 146 2.85 -12.29 12.23
CA LEU A 146 1.52 -12.59 12.75
C LEU A 146 1.29 -14.10 12.89
N ASP A 147 1.82 -14.88 11.95
CA ASP A 147 1.77 -16.34 12.01
C ASP A 147 2.55 -16.88 13.21
N SER A 148 3.75 -16.34 13.48
CA SER A 148 4.56 -16.76 14.63
C SER A 148 3.97 -16.35 15.99
N LYS A 149 2.99 -15.45 16.00
CA LYS A 149 2.25 -15.02 17.20
C LYS A 149 0.87 -15.68 17.28
N ASP A 150 0.58 -16.68 16.45
CA ASP A 150 -0.74 -17.33 16.34
C ASP A 150 -1.90 -16.31 16.17
N SER A 151 -1.63 -15.16 15.57
CA SER A 151 -2.59 -14.05 15.41
C SER A 151 -3.34 -14.10 14.08
N LEU A 152 -3.05 -15.10 13.23
CA LEU A 152 -3.73 -15.31 11.96
C LEU A 152 -4.89 -16.28 12.13
N ASP A 153 -6.03 -15.93 11.54
CA ASP A 153 -7.16 -16.85 11.43
C ASP A 153 -6.76 -18.11 10.67
N LYS A 154 -7.31 -19.25 11.08
CA LYS A 154 -7.03 -20.56 10.48
C LYS A 154 -8.23 -21.01 9.66
N TYR A 155 -7.96 -21.70 8.55
CA TYR A 155 -9.00 -22.33 7.74
C TYR A 155 -8.68 -23.81 7.52
N GLN A 156 -9.71 -24.63 7.52
CA GLN A 156 -9.58 -26.06 7.24
C GLN A 156 -9.83 -26.33 5.76
N TYR A 157 -9.03 -27.22 5.18
CA TYR A 157 -9.25 -27.80 3.86
C TYR A 157 -8.70 -29.21 3.81
N TRP A 158 -9.56 -30.18 3.49
CA TRP A 158 -9.15 -31.59 3.30
C TRP A 158 -8.32 -32.13 4.48
N GLY A 159 -8.77 -31.85 5.71
CA GLY A 159 -8.08 -32.29 6.93
C GLY A 159 -6.85 -31.45 7.33
N LYS A 160 -6.38 -30.52 6.49
CA LYS A 160 -5.27 -29.61 6.81
C LYS A 160 -5.78 -28.29 7.36
N ILE A 161 -5.11 -27.77 8.38
CA ILE A 161 -5.35 -26.44 8.96
C ILE A 161 -4.24 -25.51 8.49
N ASP A 162 -4.60 -24.44 7.79
CA ASP A 162 -3.67 -23.44 7.27
C ASP A 162 -4.03 -22.04 7.79
N SER A 163 -3.03 -21.21 8.06
CA SER A 163 -3.23 -19.80 8.37
C SER A 163 -3.65 -18.99 7.14
N ILE A 164 -4.67 -18.15 7.29
CA ILE A 164 -5.14 -17.23 6.25
C ILE A 164 -4.16 -16.05 6.18
N LYS A 165 -3.36 -16.01 5.11
CA LYS A 165 -2.41 -14.93 4.81
C LYS A 165 -2.95 -14.03 3.69
N ILE A 166 -2.36 -12.84 3.53
CA ILE A 166 -2.56 -12.05 2.30
C ILE A 166 -2.11 -12.90 1.11
N GLU A 167 -2.84 -12.86 0.00
CA GLU A 167 -2.61 -13.78 -1.12
C GLU A 167 -1.32 -13.48 -1.88
N LYS A 168 -0.46 -14.49 -2.05
CA LYS A 168 0.87 -14.36 -2.68
C LYS A 168 0.83 -13.60 -4.02
N LYS A 169 -0.19 -13.89 -4.85
CA LYS A 169 -0.37 -13.29 -6.18
C LYS A 169 -0.67 -11.79 -6.16
N THR A 170 -1.18 -11.25 -5.06
CA THR A 170 -1.61 -9.83 -4.96
C THR A 170 -0.80 -9.01 -3.96
N ARG A 171 -0.02 -9.63 -3.07
CA ARG A 171 0.83 -8.95 -2.06
C ARG A 171 1.63 -7.77 -2.61
N HIS A 172 2.27 -7.94 -3.76
CA HIS A 172 3.10 -6.90 -4.37
C HIS A 172 2.31 -5.66 -4.82
N LYS A 173 0.98 -5.77 -4.97
CA LYS A 173 0.07 -4.66 -5.30
C LYS A 173 -0.50 -4.01 -4.05
N SER A 174 -0.59 -4.74 -2.94
CA SER A 174 -1.19 -4.26 -1.70
C SER A 174 -0.54 -2.97 -1.20
N LEU A 175 0.80 -2.90 -1.20
CA LEU A 175 1.51 -1.69 -0.80
C LEU A 175 1.12 -0.46 -1.65
N LEU A 176 1.14 -0.61 -2.97
CA LEU A 176 0.81 0.49 -3.88
C LEU A 176 -0.65 0.92 -3.72
N MET A 177 -1.55 -0.06 -3.56
CA MET A 177 -2.96 0.22 -3.30
C MET A 177 -3.15 1.00 -2.00
N LEU A 178 -2.52 0.58 -0.91
CA LEU A 178 -2.59 1.30 0.38
C LEU A 178 -2.09 2.74 0.25
N ILE A 179 -0.97 2.97 -0.44
CA ILE A 179 -0.44 4.32 -0.66
C ILE A 179 -1.46 5.19 -1.41
N GLY A 180 -2.03 4.66 -2.50
CA GLY A 180 -3.05 5.36 -3.28
C GLY A 180 -4.31 5.66 -2.48
N LEU A 181 -4.81 4.69 -1.70
CA LEU A 181 -6.00 4.87 -0.87
C LEU A 181 -5.79 5.83 0.30
N ILE A 182 -4.64 5.78 0.96
CA ILE A 182 -4.26 6.76 1.99
C ILE A 182 -4.19 8.16 1.36
N TYR A 183 -3.67 8.26 0.14
CA TYR A 183 -3.68 9.52 -0.59
C TYR A 183 -5.12 10.02 -0.85
N PHE A 184 -6.04 9.17 -1.30
CA PHE A 184 -7.44 9.56 -1.51
C PHE A 184 -8.16 9.97 -0.21
N GLN A 185 -7.96 9.22 0.88
CA GLN A 185 -8.68 9.45 2.13
C GLN A 185 -8.09 10.62 2.93
N HIS A 186 -6.76 10.66 3.05
CA HIS A 186 -6.04 11.52 4.00
C HIS A 186 -5.21 12.61 3.33
N GLY A 187 -4.90 12.44 2.05
CA GLY A 187 -4.20 13.42 1.25
C GLY A 187 -2.70 13.40 1.25
N LEU A 188 -2.12 14.30 0.44
CA LEU A 188 -0.71 14.28 0.05
C LEU A 188 0.22 14.35 1.26
N LYS A 189 -0.08 15.24 2.21
CA LYS A 189 0.75 15.43 3.41
C LYS A 189 0.83 14.16 4.24
N LYS A 190 -0.32 13.53 4.53
CA LYS A 190 -0.38 12.28 5.30
C LYS A 190 0.17 11.09 4.52
N SER A 191 -0.14 10.98 3.22
CA SER A 191 0.41 9.93 2.36
C SER A 191 1.94 10.03 2.25
N THR A 192 2.49 11.23 2.10
CA THR A 192 3.93 11.47 2.11
C THR A 192 4.58 11.02 3.42
N LYS A 193 3.94 11.37 4.55
CA LYS A 193 4.39 10.95 5.89
C LYS A 193 4.39 9.42 6.01
N PHE A 194 3.32 8.76 5.58
CA PHE A 194 3.20 7.29 5.54
C PHE A 194 4.30 6.63 4.70
N ILE A 195 4.53 7.11 3.48
CA ILE A 195 5.53 6.54 2.58
C ILE A 195 6.94 6.69 3.18
N ASN A 196 7.30 7.89 3.62
CA ASN A 196 8.66 8.16 4.09
C ASN A 196 9.00 7.36 5.35
N GLU A 197 8.12 7.38 6.35
CA GLU A 197 8.45 6.81 7.65
C GLU A 197 8.11 5.31 7.71
N TRP A 198 6.94 4.89 7.23
CA TRP A 198 6.53 3.49 7.35
C TRP A 198 7.00 2.61 6.20
N CYS A 199 6.85 3.04 4.95
CA CYS A 199 7.25 2.23 3.79
C CYS A 199 8.77 2.23 3.60
N ILE A 200 9.39 3.41 3.50
CA ILE A 200 10.80 3.55 3.12
C ILE A 200 11.72 3.22 4.31
N LYS A 201 11.47 3.84 5.48
CA LYS A 201 12.33 3.71 6.67
C LYS A 201 11.96 2.56 7.61
N GLY A 202 10.74 2.05 7.57
CA GLY A 202 10.30 0.97 8.47
C GLY A 202 9.86 1.42 9.88
N ARG A 203 9.57 2.71 10.09
CA ARG A 203 9.19 3.29 11.39
C ARG A 203 7.67 3.17 11.65
N TRP A 204 7.27 3.23 12.93
CA TRP A 204 5.88 3.24 13.43
C TRP A 204 5.09 1.93 13.48
N SER A 205 5.77 0.79 13.59
CA SER A 205 5.13 -0.41 14.15
C SER A 205 4.78 -0.14 15.62
N ARG A 206 3.49 -0.21 16.01
CA ARG A 206 3.01 -0.06 17.40
C ARG A 206 3.47 -1.18 18.35
N VAL A 207 4.54 -1.87 18.02
CA VAL A 207 5.07 -2.99 18.80
C VAL A 207 6.50 -2.65 19.17
N GLU A 208 6.73 -2.26 20.42
CA GLU A 208 8.04 -2.00 21.03
C GLU A 208 9.04 -3.17 20.89
N LYS A 209 8.61 -4.32 20.34
CA LYS A 209 9.44 -5.51 20.09
C LYS A 209 9.73 -5.78 18.60
N TYR A 210 9.29 -4.96 17.65
CA TYR A 210 9.56 -5.20 16.23
C TYR A 210 9.59 -3.93 15.38
N ASN A 211 10.78 -3.51 14.97
CA ASN A 211 10.97 -2.67 13.79
C ASN A 211 10.89 -3.56 12.54
N HIS A 212 9.93 -3.30 11.65
CA HIS A 212 9.91 -3.98 10.36
C HIS A 212 10.93 -3.35 9.42
N LYS A 213 11.46 -4.14 8.49
CA LYS A 213 12.41 -3.64 7.50
C LYS A 213 11.69 -2.74 6.50
N GLY A 214 12.20 -1.53 6.32
CA GLY A 214 11.75 -0.62 5.26
C GLY A 214 12.19 -1.09 3.87
N LEU A 215 11.60 -0.53 2.81
CA LEU A 215 11.92 -0.92 1.43
C LEU A 215 13.41 -0.77 1.08
N VAL A 216 14.08 0.24 1.64
CA VAL A 216 15.51 0.50 1.39
C VAL A 216 16.36 -0.60 2.02
N GLU A 217 16.08 -0.97 3.27
CA GLU A 217 16.80 -2.04 3.98
C GLU A 217 16.61 -3.39 3.27
N ILE A 218 15.37 -3.73 2.89
CA ILE A 218 15.08 -4.96 2.14
C ILE A 218 15.85 -4.98 0.81
N TYR A 219 15.98 -3.84 0.14
CA TYR A 219 16.75 -3.74 -1.10
C TYR A 219 18.24 -3.97 -0.85
N THR A 220 18.82 -3.34 0.16
CA THR A 220 20.23 -3.49 0.52
C THR A 220 20.57 -4.95 0.83
N ASP A 221 19.77 -5.63 1.64
CA ASP A 221 19.95 -7.04 1.97
C ASP A 221 19.95 -7.93 0.71
N LYS A 222 19.03 -7.67 -0.22
CA LYS A 222 18.95 -8.44 -1.47
C LYS A 222 20.09 -8.14 -2.43
N LYS A 223 20.64 -6.92 -2.42
CA LYS A 223 21.83 -6.58 -3.20
C LYS A 223 23.05 -7.30 -2.64
N MET A 224 23.17 -7.40 -1.31
CA MET A 224 24.27 -8.12 -0.65
C MET A 224 24.23 -9.63 -0.86
N ASN A 225 23.04 -10.24 -0.98
CA ASN A 225 22.91 -11.67 -1.28
C ASN A 225 23.29 -12.08 -2.73
N ILE A 226 23.69 -11.12 -3.57
CA ILE A 226 24.10 -11.36 -4.97
C ILE A 226 25.64 -11.32 -5.12
N PHE A 227 26.37 -10.98 -4.04
CA PHE A 227 27.82 -11.02 -3.95
C PHE A 227 28.27 -12.10 -2.96
#